data_AF-A0A9D2HIZ9-F1
#
_entry.id   AF-A0A9D2HIZ9-F1
#
_cell.length_a   1.000
_cell.length_b   1.000
_cell.length_c   1.000
_cell.angle_alpha   90.00
_cell.angle_beta   90.00
_cell.angle_gamma   90.00
#
_symmetry.space_group_name_H-M   'P 1'
#
loop_
_entity.id
_entity.type
_entity.pdbx_description
1 polymer ?
#
loop_
_entity_poly.entity_id
_entity_poly.type
_entity_poly.pdbx_seq_one_letter_code
_entity_poly.pdbx_strand_id
1 'polypeptide(L)' 'MTSDIILGLIIAVIGIFILACPYDMIKTIFPRAKSEKILKVAGAVAVAAGVIMVVMEFIGG' A
#
# COMPACT_ATOMS: atom_id res chain seq x y z
N MET A 1 -2.76 11.97 15.85
CA MET A 1 -1.40 11.58 16.28
C MET A 1 -1.21 10.06 16.26
N THR A 2 -1.48 9.30 17.33
CA THR A 2 -1.12 7.87 17.34
C THR A 2 -1.98 7.01 16.41
N SER A 3 -3.27 7.32 16.26
CA SER A 3 -4.19 6.64 15.35
C SER A 3 -3.84 6.81 13.87
N ASP A 4 -3.39 8.00 13.49
CA ASP A 4 -3.08 8.37 12.11
C ASP A 4 -1.77 7.75 11.62
N ILE A 5 -0.76 7.70 12.52
CA ILE A 5 0.49 6.95 12.29
C ILE A 5 0.18 5.46 12.09
N ILE A 6 -0.64 4.87 12.97
CA ILE A 6 -1.02 3.44 12.86
C ILE A 6 -1.74 3.18 11.54
N LEU A 7 -2.67 4.04 11.14
CA LEU A 7 -3.38 3.93 9.87
C LEU A 7 -2.40 4.00 8.67
N GLY A 8 -1.49 4.97 8.66
CA GLY A 8 -0.48 5.11 7.61
C GLY A 8 0.45 3.89 7.51
N LEU A 9 0.81 3.31 8.67
CA LEU A 9 1.64 2.11 8.74
C LEU A 9 0.91 0.88 8.20
N ILE A 10 -0.37 0.71 8.52
CA ILE A 10 -1.21 -0.38 7.97
C ILE A 10 -1.29 -0.27 6.44
N ILE A 11 -1.53 0.93 5.91
CA ILE A 11 -1.63 1.19 4.47
C ILE A 11 -0.29 0.88 3.78
N ALA A 12 0.83 1.28 4.39
CA ALA A 12 2.16 0.98 3.87
C ALA A 12 2.45 -0.54 3.85
N VAL A 13 2.10 -1.26 4.91
CA VAL A 13 2.28 -2.72 5.00
C VAL A 13 1.43 -3.45 3.95
N ILE A 14 0.18 -3.03 3.74
CA ILE A 14 -0.69 -3.58 2.70
C ILE A 14 -0.10 -3.32 1.30
N GLY A 15 0.42 -2.11 1.05
CA GLY A 15 1.09 -1.78 -0.20
C GLY A 15 2.31 -2.65 -0.48
N ILE A 16 3.15 -2.88 0.55
CA ILE A 16 4.33 -3.75 0.45
C ILE A 16 3.90 -5.20 0.20
N PHE A 17 2.85 -5.67 0.89
CA PHE A 17 2.31 -7.00 0.71
C PHE A 17 1.82 -7.22 -0.74
N ILE A 18 1.10 -6.25 -1.31
CA ILE A 18 0.67 -6.27 -2.71
C ILE A 18 1.86 -6.25 -3.67
N LEU A 19 2.95 -5.56 -3.32
CA LEU A 19 4.17 -5.51 -4.13
C LEU A 19 4.97 -6.83 -4.09
N ALA A 20 5.00 -7.47 -2.93
CA ALA A 20 5.76 -8.69 -2.67
C ALA A 20 5.00 -9.96 -3.09
N CYS A 21 3.67 -9.94 -3.09
CA CYS A 21 2.87 -11.09 -3.51
C CYS A 21 2.96 -11.32 -5.03
N PRO A 22 3.11 -12.58 -5.48
CA PRO A 22 3.08 -12.91 -6.89
C PRO A 22 1.69 -12.65 -7.47
N TYR A 23 1.68 -12.20 -8.73
CA TYR A 23 0.45 -11.80 -9.44
C TYR A 23 -0.60 -12.91 -9.48
N ASP A 24 -0.19 -14.17 -9.57
CA ASP A 24 -1.10 -15.32 -9.59
C ASP A 24 -1.94 -15.46 -8.32
N MET A 25 -1.35 -15.13 -7.16
CA MET A 25 -2.04 -15.11 -5.87
C MET A 25 -3.02 -13.93 -5.78
N ILE A 26 -2.62 -12.78 -6.30
CA ILE A 26 -3.48 -11.59 -6.26
C ILE A 26 -4.63 -11.73 -7.27
N LYS A 27 -4.41 -12.41 -8.40
CA LYS A 27 -5.45 -12.72 -9.39
C LYS A 27 -6.51 -13.69 -8.84
N THR A 28 -6.15 -14.53 -7.86
CA THR A 28 -7.11 -15.40 -7.17
C THR A 28 -8.04 -14.62 -6.24
N ILE A 29 -7.55 -13.55 -5.60
CA ILE A 29 -8.31 -12.68 -4.70
C ILE A 29 -9.06 -11.57 -5.49
N PHE A 30 -8.40 -11.00 -6.49
CA PHE A 30 -8.88 -9.94 -7.37
C PHE A 30 -8.85 -10.39 -8.84
N PRO A 31 -9.85 -11.17 -9.29
CA PRO A 31 -9.92 -11.65 -10.67
C PRO A 31 -10.09 -10.53 -11.71
N ARG A 32 -10.42 -9.30 -11.26
CA ARG A 32 -10.49 -8.09 -12.09
C ARG A 32 -9.14 -7.46 -12.42
N ALA A 33 -8.06 -7.85 -11.74
CA ALA A 33 -6.72 -7.40 -12.10
C ALA A 33 -6.36 -7.98 -13.48
N LYS A 34 -6.38 -7.12 -14.51
CA LYS A 34 -6.05 -7.50 -15.90
C LYS A 34 -4.55 -7.34 -16.22
N SER A 35 -3.79 -6.60 -15.41
CA SER A 35 -2.39 -6.34 -15.69
C SER A 35 -1.54 -6.31 -14.41
N GLU A 36 -0.48 -7.12 -14.40
CA GLU A 36 0.53 -7.17 -13.33
C GLU A 36 1.18 -5.82 -13.09
N LYS A 37 1.45 -5.06 -14.15
CA LYS A 37 2.04 -3.73 -14.06
C LYS A 37 1.13 -2.76 -13.30
N ILE A 38 -0.17 -2.77 -13.59
CA ILE A 38 -1.14 -1.89 -12.93
C ILE A 38 -1.23 -2.21 -11.44
N LEU A 39 -1.20 -3.49 -11.09
CA LEU A 39 -1.26 -3.94 -9.71
C LEU A 39 0.01 -3.56 -8.93
N LYS A 40 1.19 -3.73 -9.52
CA LYS A 40 2.46 -3.29 -8.92
C LYS A 40 2.51 -1.77 -8.73
N VAL A 41 1.98 -1.01 -9.70
CA VAL A 41 1.85 0.45 -9.59
C VAL A 41 0.87 0.82 -8.46
N ALA A 42 -0.28 0.15 -8.35
CA ALA A 42 -1.23 0.40 -7.27
C ALA A 42 -0.63 0.10 -5.89
N GLY A 43 0.10 -1.01 -5.76
CA GLY A 43 0.86 -1.34 -4.55
C GLY A 43 1.90 -0.26 -4.21
N ALA A 44 2.69 0.18 -5.19
CA ALA A 44 3.70 1.22 -5.00
C ALA A 44 3.09 2.56 -4.55
N VAL A 45 1.96 2.95 -5.14
CA VAL A 45 1.21 4.15 -4.76
C VAL A 45 0.66 4.02 -3.34
N ALA A 46 0.15 2.85 -2.95
CA ALA A 46 -0.32 2.60 -1.58
C ALA A 46 0.83 2.71 -0.56
N VAL A 47 2.02 2.17 -0.87
CA VAL A 47 3.20 2.34 -0.01
C VAL A 47 3.56 3.82 0.12
N ALA A 48 3.65 4.54 -0.99
CA ALA A 48 3.99 5.96 -0.98
C ALA A 48 2.98 6.77 -0.16
N ALA A 49 1.68 6.52 -0.32
CA ALA A 49 0.63 7.20 0.43
C ALA A 49 0.72 6.93 1.95
N GLY A 50 0.98 5.68 2.34
CA GLY A 50 1.17 5.32 3.75
C GLY A 50 2.39 6.01 4.37
N VAL A 51 3.52 6.04 3.66
CA VAL A 51 4.74 6.72 4.12
C VAL A 51 4.53 8.23 4.22
N ILE A 52 3.87 8.86 3.25
CA ILE A 52 3.59 10.30 3.27
C ILE A 52 2.69 10.67 4.44
N MET A 53 1.64 9.88 4.73
CA MET A 53 0.79 10.13 5.89
C MET A 53 1.58 10.09 7.21
N VAL A 54 2.46 9.09 7.36
CA VAL A 54 3.31 8.98 8.56
C VAL A 54 4.24 10.20 8.66
N VAL A 55 4.91 10.58 7.57
CA VAL A 55 5.85 11.72 7.55
C VAL A 55 5.14 13.06 7.81
N MET A 56 3.96 13.27 7.24
CA MET A 56 3.16 14.49 7.48
C MET A 56 2.77 14.62 8.95
N GLU A 57 2.42 13.52 9.62
CA GLU A 57 2.11 13.53 11.05
C GLU A 57 3.36 13.83 11.90
N PHE A 58 4.55 13.41 11.47
CA PHE A 58 5.82 13.76 12.13
C PHE A 58 6.27 15.22 11.90
N ILE A 59 5.86 15.85 10.79
CA ILE A 59 6.23 17.24 10.45
C ILE A 59 5.20 18.24 11.03
N GLY A 60 3.93 17.84 11.11
CA GLY A 60 2.83 18.69 11.58
C GLY A 60 2.40 18.50 13.04
N GLY A 61 3.00 17.53 13.74
CA GLY A 61 2.74 17.22 15.15
C GLY A 61 3.56 18.03 16.15
#